data_AF-A0A7S2TXW0-F1
#
_entry.id   AF-A0A7S2TXW0-F1
#
_cell.length_a   1.000
_cell.length_b   1.000
_cell.length_c   1.000
_cell.angle_alpha   90.00
_cell.angle_beta   90.00
_cell.angle_gamma   90.00
#
_symmetry.space_group_name_H-M   'P 1'
#
loop_
_entity.id
_entity.type
_entity.pdbx_description
1 polymer ?
#
loop_
_entity_poly.entity_id
_entity_poly.type
_entity_poly.pdbx_seq_one_letter_code
_entity_poly.pdbx_strand_id
1 'polypeptide(L)'
;SAPESTMRGSHDALQEIFSNDMAITLVKRNPAVLKAPKETVHSAWTVLQEVLGDDAKKAVLNNPDLIRSPGYTVKGAYDVLIGMVGEDMAKEIIRQSPGVLMSPRDTMKGSYKVLEKLFG
;
A
#
# COMPACT_ATOMS: atom_id res chain seq x y z
N SER A 1 9.54 -19.54 -4.25
CA SER A 1 10.36 -18.65 -3.40
C SER A 1 10.88 -17.51 -4.26
N ALA A 2 11.13 -16.32 -3.70
CA ALA A 2 11.77 -15.24 -4.45
C ALA A 2 13.29 -15.51 -4.56
N PRO A 3 13.98 -15.02 -5.61
CA PRO A 3 15.44 -15.09 -5.71
C PRO A 3 16.13 -14.42 -4.50
N GLU A 4 17.32 -14.88 -4.11
CA GLU A 4 18.08 -14.27 -3.01
C GLU A 4 18.35 -12.79 -3.27
N SER A 5 18.68 -12.42 -4.51
CA SER A 5 18.88 -11.03 -4.92
C SER A 5 17.65 -10.16 -4.70
N THR A 6 16.45 -10.69 -4.95
CA THR A 6 15.19 -10.00 -4.66
C THR A 6 14.98 -9.82 -3.16
N MET A 7 15.20 -10.88 -2.37
CA MET A 7 15.03 -10.82 -0.92
C MET A 7 16.00 -9.82 -0.27
N ARG A 8 17.27 -9.82 -0.71
CA ARG A 8 18.29 -8.88 -0.26
C ARG A 8 17.93 -7.44 -0.65
N GLY A 9 17.62 -7.20 -1.93
CA GLY A 9 17.27 -5.86 -2.40
C GLY A 9 16.01 -5.30 -1.71
N SER A 10 15.01 -6.14 -1.44
CA SER A 10 13.83 -5.76 -0.67
C SER A 10 14.17 -5.39 0.77
N HIS A 11 14.98 -6.21 1.44
CA HIS A 11 15.43 -5.93 2.81
C HIS A 11 16.20 -4.62 2.89
N ASP A 12 17.12 -4.38 1.96
CA ASP A 12 17.90 -3.15 1.88
C ASP A 12 16.97 -1.92 1.71
N ALA A 13 15.99 -1.98 0.80
CA ALA A 13 14.99 -0.91 0.67
C ALA A 13 14.19 -0.67 1.96
N LEU A 14 13.78 -1.74 2.66
CA LEU A 14 13.06 -1.60 3.93
C LEU A 14 13.93 -0.89 4.99
N GLN A 15 15.23 -1.14 5.03
CA GLN A 15 16.16 -0.46 5.95
C GLN A 15 16.47 0.98 5.52
N GLU A 16 16.40 1.30 4.22
CA GLU A 16 16.53 2.67 3.73
C GLU A 16 15.30 3.50 4.10
N ILE A 17 14.10 2.90 4.05
CA ILE A 17 12.82 3.56 4.30
C ILE A 17 12.48 3.63 5.79
N PHE A 18 12.73 2.55 6.52
CA PHE A 18 12.37 2.38 7.92
C PHE A 18 13.64 2.19 8.77
N SER A 19 13.58 2.46 10.07
CA SER A 19 14.70 2.07 10.94
C SER A 19 14.92 0.56 10.87
N ASN A 20 16.14 0.11 11.17
CA ASN A 20 16.48 -1.31 11.16
C ASN A 20 15.49 -2.17 11.97
N ASP A 21 15.11 -1.71 13.17
CA ASP A 21 14.16 -2.42 14.04
C ASP A 21 12.76 -2.51 13.42
N MET A 22 12.33 -1.47 12.70
CA MET A 22 11.05 -1.46 12.00
C MET A 22 11.08 -2.37 10.77
N ALA A 23 12.16 -2.35 9.99
CA ALA A 23 12.35 -3.27 8.88
C ALA A 23 12.28 -4.73 9.35
N ILE A 24 13.01 -5.07 10.43
CA ILE A 24 12.95 -6.39 11.06
C ILE A 24 11.53 -6.73 11.52
N THR A 25 10.82 -5.77 12.12
CA THR A 25 9.43 -5.96 12.57
C THR A 25 8.49 -6.26 11.40
N LEU A 26 8.60 -5.52 10.30
CA LEU A 26 7.81 -5.74 9.08
C LEU A 26 8.07 -7.14 8.50
N VAL A 27 9.34 -7.55 8.39
CA VAL A 27 9.73 -8.86 7.89
C VAL A 27 9.21 -9.98 8.79
N LYS A 28 9.30 -9.84 10.12
CA LYS A 28 8.77 -10.82 11.08
C LYS A 28 7.26 -10.97 10.99
N ARG A 29 6.54 -9.85 10.86
CA ARG A 29 5.07 -9.86 10.74
C ARG A 29 4.60 -10.41 9.41
N ASN A 30 5.34 -10.14 8.34
CA ASN A 30 5.00 -10.62 7.02
C ASN A 30 6.26 -10.82 6.16
N PRO A 31 6.83 -12.03 6.13
CA PRO A 31 8.01 -12.32 5.33
C PRO A 31 7.81 -12.13 3.82
N ALA A 32 6.55 -12.05 3.35
CA ALA A 32 6.26 -11.84 1.94
C ALA A 32 6.66 -10.46 1.44
N VAL A 33 6.92 -9.48 2.33
CA VAL A 33 7.49 -8.18 1.95
C VAL A 33 8.82 -8.34 1.21
N LEU A 34 9.61 -9.36 1.57
CA LEU A 34 10.88 -9.70 0.91
C LEU A 34 10.74 -10.28 -0.50
N LYS A 35 9.51 -10.49 -0.97
CA LYS A 35 9.26 -10.99 -2.33
C LYS A 35 9.04 -9.86 -3.33
N ALA A 36 8.93 -8.61 -2.88
CA ALA A 36 8.80 -7.46 -3.76
C ALA A 36 10.18 -6.99 -4.25
N PRO A 37 10.34 -6.65 -5.53
CA PRO A 37 11.54 -5.97 -6.02
C PRO A 37 11.82 -4.67 -5.26
N LYS A 38 13.10 -4.29 -5.12
CA LYS A 38 13.54 -3.07 -4.44
C LYS A 38 12.78 -1.83 -4.95
N GLU A 39 12.62 -1.75 -6.26
CA GLU A 39 11.97 -0.65 -6.96
C GLU A 39 10.48 -0.58 -6.64
N THR A 40 9.83 -1.74 -6.47
CA THR A 40 8.43 -1.80 -6.04
C THR A 40 8.28 -1.27 -4.61
N VAL A 41 9.18 -1.65 -3.71
CA VAL A 41 9.17 -1.19 -2.30
C VAL A 41 9.32 0.34 -2.23
N HIS A 42 10.28 0.91 -2.95
CA HIS A 42 10.45 2.37 -2.99
C HIS A 42 9.28 3.08 -3.67
N SER A 43 8.83 2.59 -4.82
CA SER A 43 7.71 3.20 -5.55
C SER A 43 6.44 3.21 -4.70
N ALA A 44 6.15 2.10 -4.01
CA ALA A 44 5.05 2.02 -3.06
C ALA A 44 5.19 3.06 -1.96
N TRP A 45 6.37 3.14 -1.34
CA TRP A 45 6.64 4.07 -0.25
C TRP A 45 6.47 5.53 -0.65
N THR A 46 7.07 5.94 -1.78
CA THR A 46 6.96 7.31 -2.28
C THR A 46 5.50 7.71 -2.44
N VAL A 47 4.69 6.87 -3.10
CA VAL A 47 3.26 7.16 -3.31
C VAL A 47 2.49 7.15 -1.99
N LEU A 48 2.78 6.21 -1.08
CA LEU A 48 2.13 6.18 0.23
C LEU A 48 2.40 7.45 1.03
N GLN A 49 3.64 7.96 0.99
CA GLN A 49 3.98 9.26 1.60
C GLN A 49 3.24 10.41 0.95
N GLU A 50 3.13 10.43 -0.39
CA GLU A 50 2.40 11.47 -1.11
C GLU A 50 0.91 11.51 -0.74
N VAL A 51 0.26 10.35 -0.62
CA VAL A 51 -1.21 10.27 -0.44
C VAL A 51 -1.64 10.26 1.03
N LEU A 52 -0.79 9.77 1.95
CA LEU A 52 -1.12 9.67 3.38
C LEU A 52 -0.29 10.60 4.27
N GLY A 53 0.76 11.22 3.74
CA GLY A 53 1.67 12.04 4.53
C GLY A 53 2.26 11.26 5.71
N ASP A 54 2.16 11.83 6.91
CA ASP A 54 2.68 11.25 8.15
C ASP A 54 2.03 9.91 8.52
N ASP A 55 0.80 9.64 8.05
CA ASP A 55 0.09 8.39 8.31
C ASP A 55 0.64 7.20 7.49
N ALA A 56 1.46 7.44 6.45
CA ALA A 56 1.99 6.39 5.57
C ALA A 56 2.71 5.29 6.35
N LYS A 57 3.54 5.70 7.32
CA LYS A 57 4.31 4.78 8.15
C LYS A 57 3.41 3.89 9.00
N LYS A 58 2.40 4.47 9.63
CA LYS A 58 1.41 3.76 10.44
C LYS A 58 0.61 2.79 9.58
N ALA A 59 0.23 3.20 8.37
CA ALA A 59 -0.48 2.34 7.42
C ALA A 59 0.34 1.09 7.05
N VAL A 60 1.62 1.24 6.71
CA VAL A 60 2.52 0.11 6.39
C VAL A 60 2.76 -0.78 7.61
N LEU A 61 2.91 -0.20 8.80
CA LEU A 61 3.02 -1.00 10.03
C LEU A 61 1.74 -1.79 10.30
N ASN A 62 0.55 -1.23 10.05
CA ASN A 62 -0.70 -1.96 10.21
C ASN A 62 -0.88 -3.04 9.15
N ASN A 63 -0.50 -2.75 7.90
CA ASN A 63 -0.57 -3.68 6.78
C ASN A 63 0.74 -3.66 5.96
N PRO A 64 1.70 -4.56 6.27
CA PRO A 64 2.98 -4.63 5.57
C PRO A 64 2.87 -4.92 4.07
N ASP A 65 1.77 -5.52 3.60
CA ASP A 65 1.61 -5.83 2.17
C ASP A 65 1.50 -4.58 1.28
N LEU A 66 1.19 -3.42 1.87
CA LEU A 66 1.17 -2.14 1.14
C LEU A 66 2.47 -1.87 0.40
N ILE A 67 3.62 -2.19 1.00
CA ILE A 67 4.93 -1.94 0.41
C ILE A 67 5.25 -2.85 -0.77
N ARG A 68 4.42 -3.89 -1.00
CA ARG A 68 4.55 -4.81 -2.13
C ARG A 68 3.68 -4.39 -3.32
N SER A 69 2.81 -3.41 -3.14
CA SER A 69 1.91 -2.92 -4.19
C SER A 69 2.63 -1.87 -5.02
N PRO A 70 2.67 -1.98 -6.37
CA PRO A 70 3.26 -0.95 -7.20
C PRO A 70 2.66 0.43 -6.92
N GLY A 71 3.48 1.48 -6.94
CA GLY A 71 3.02 2.84 -6.63
C GLY A 71 1.84 3.29 -7.50
N TYR A 72 1.80 2.89 -8.77
CA TYR A 72 0.67 3.20 -9.65
C TYR A 72 -0.65 2.54 -9.21
N THR A 73 -0.59 1.36 -8.59
CA THR A 73 -1.76 0.69 -8.01
C THR A 73 -2.27 1.48 -6.81
N VAL A 74 -1.36 1.83 -5.89
CA VAL A 74 -1.67 2.65 -4.70
C VAL A 74 -2.31 3.97 -5.10
N LYS A 75 -1.69 4.69 -6.05
CA LYS A 75 -2.19 5.97 -6.55
C LYS A 75 -3.55 5.83 -7.21
N GLY A 76 -3.70 4.84 -8.10
CA GLY A 76 -4.96 4.60 -8.80
C GLY A 76 -6.12 4.24 -7.87
N ALA A 77 -5.85 3.46 -6.82
CA ALA A 77 -6.82 3.12 -5.79
C ALA A 77 -7.24 4.37 -4.98
N TYR A 78 -6.25 5.17 -4.56
CA TYR A 78 -6.48 6.42 -3.83
C TYR A 78 -7.34 7.41 -4.64
N ASP A 79 -7.01 7.62 -5.92
CA ASP A 79 -7.73 8.55 -6.79
C ASP A 79 -9.19 8.10 -7.02
N VAL A 80 -9.44 6.79 -7.13
CA VAL A 80 -10.81 6.27 -7.22
C VAL A 80 -11.57 6.48 -5.92
N LEU A 81 -10.93 6.21 -4.78
CA LEU A 81 -11.58 6.37 -3.48
C LEU A 81 -11.97 7.84 -3.23
N ILE A 82 -11.08 8.79 -3.51
CA ILE A 82 -11.40 10.22 -3.43
C ILE A 82 -12.57 10.57 -4.35
N GLY A 83 -12.55 10.09 -5.61
CA GLY A 83 -13.63 10.36 -6.56
C GLY A 83 -14.99 9.82 -6.12
N MET A 84 -15.01 8.77 -5.28
CA MET A 84 -16.24 8.14 -4.78
C MET A 84 -16.80 8.80 -3.51
N VAL A 85 -15.92 9.15 -2.56
CA VAL A 85 -16.36 9.56 -1.20
C VAL A 85 -15.82 10.91 -0.74
N GLY A 86 -15.01 11.59 -1.55
CA GLY A 86 -14.27 12.79 -1.15
C GLY A 86 -13.00 12.46 -0.36
N GLU A 87 -12.11 13.44 -0.21
CA GLU A 87 -10.76 13.21 0.33
C GLU A 87 -10.76 12.81 1.81
N ASP A 88 -11.54 13.50 2.65
CA ASP A 88 -11.54 13.25 4.09
C ASP A 88 -12.09 11.86 4.43
N MET A 89 -13.20 11.47 3.81
CA MET A 89 -13.76 10.12 3.98
C MET A 89 -12.83 9.05 3.41
N ALA A 90 -12.17 9.31 2.27
CA ALA A 90 -11.18 8.39 1.71
C ALA A 90 -10.02 8.14 2.67
N LYS A 91 -9.47 9.20 3.29
CA LYS A 91 -8.42 9.08 4.30
C LYS A 91 -8.88 8.26 5.50
N GLU A 92 -10.12 8.46 5.97
CA GLU A 92 -10.67 7.68 7.08
C GLU A 92 -10.83 6.19 6.74
N ILE A 93 -11.37 5.88 5.55
CA ILE A 93 -11.45 4.49 5.05
C ILE A 93 -10.06 3.85 5.00
N ILE A 94 -9.05 4.57 4.51
CA ILE A 94 -7.67 4.05 4.43
C ILE A 94 -7.08 3.81 5.81
N ARG A 95 -7.36 4.68 6.79
CA ARG A 95 -6.91 4.47 8.18
C ARG A 95 -7.49 3.19 8.79
N GLN A 96 -8.77 2.94 8.54
CA GLN A 96 -9.46 1.75 9.04
C GLN A 96 -9.14 0.48 8.24
N SER A 97 -8.87 0.63 6.95
CA SER A 97 -8.67 -0.47 5.99
C SER A 97 -7.62 -0.11 4.94
N PRO A 98 -6.33 -0.06 5.32
CA PRO A 98 -5.25 0.35 4.41
C PRO A 98 -5.13 -0.53 3.17
N GLY A 99 -5.55 -1.80 3.26
CA GLY A 99 -5.55 -2.73 2.14
C GLY A 99 -6.37 -2.29 0.93
N VAL A 100 -7.28 -1.31 1.07
CA VAL A 100 -8.00 -0.71 -0.06
C VAL A 100 -7.04 -0.18 -1.13
N LEU A 101 -5.87 0.33 -0.73
CA LEU A 101 -4.86 0.88 -1.63
C LEU A 101 -4.15 -0.19 -2.49
N MET A 102 -4.34 -1.48 -2.18
CA MET A 102 -3.79 -2.57 -2.99
C MET A 102 -4.76 -3.02 -4.09
N SER A 103 -5.97 -2.46 -4.12
CA SER A 103 -6.99 -2.84 -5.09
C SER A 103 -6.72 -2.21 -6.45
N PRO A 104 -6.76 -2.99 -7.55
CA PRO A 104 -6.69 -2.41 -8.89
C PRO A 104 -7.81 -1.39 -9.12
N ARG A 105 -7.47 -0.29 -9.80
CA ARG A 105 -8.39 0.81 -10.12
C ARG A 105 -9.71 0.32 -10.73
N ASP A 106 -9.62 -0.62 -11.68
CA ASP A 106 -10.77 -1.11 -12.43
C ASP A 106 -11.69 -1.98 -11.56
N THR A 107 -11.12 -2.75 -10.63
CA THR A 107 -11.89 -3.51 -9.62
C THR A 107 -12.73 -2.57 -8.76
N MET A 108 -12.13 -1.49 -8.25
CA MET A 108 -12.84 -0.53 -7.39
C MET A 108 -13.97 0.19 -8.11
N LYS A 109 -13.72 0.67 -9.35
CA LYS A 109 -14.76 1.30 -10.18
C LYS A 109 -15.92 0.35 -10.49
N GLY A 110 -15.60 -0.92 -10.79
CA GLY A 110 -16.60 -1.94 -11.02
C GLY A 110 -17.47 -2.17 -9.78
N SER A 111 -16.84 -2.40 -8.63
CA SER A 111 -17.54 -2.61 -7.35
C SER A 111 -18.42 -1.42 -6.96
N TYR A 112 -17.95 -0.19 -7.10
CA TYR A 112 -18.76 0.99 -6.76
C TYR A 112 -20.00 1.13 -7.64
N LYS A 113 -19.87 0.95 -8.96
CA LYS A 113 -21.03 0.98 -9.87
C LYS A 113 -22.08 -0.07 -9.53
N VAL A 114 -21.65 -1.25 -9.07
CA VAL A 114 -22.57 -2.30 -8.61
C VAL A 114 -23.26 -1.87 -7.31
N LEU A 115 -22.52 -1.34 -6.35
CA LEU A 115 -23.09 -0.86 -5.08
C LEU A 115 -24.08 0.30 -5.30
N GLU A 116 -23.73 1.27 -6.15
CA GLU A 116 -24.62 2.37 -6.53
C GLU A 116 -25.92 1.86 -7.16
N LYS A 117 -25.85 0.87 -8.07
CA LYS A 117 -27.05 0.26 -8.65
C LYS A 117 -27.92 -0.52 -7.67
N LEU A 118 -27.32 -1.09 -6.62
CA LEU A 118 -28.03 -1.92 -5.65
C LEU A 118 -28.63 -1.10 -4.50
N PHE A 119 -28.04 0.05 -4.18
CA PHE A 119 -28.36 0.81 -2.96
C PHE A 119 -28.60 2.31 -3.18
N GLY A 120 -28.39 2.83 -4.39
CA GLY A 120 -28.76 4.20 -4.80
C GLY A 120 -30.01 4.20 -5.66
#